data_AF-A0A1B9XY77-F1
#
_entry.id   AF-A0A1B9XY77-F1
#
_cell.length_a   1.000
_cell.length_b   1.000
_cell.length_c   1.000
_cell.angle_alpha   90.00
_cell.angle_beta   90.00
_cell.angle_gamma   90.00
#
_symmetry.space_group_name_H-M   'P 1'
#
loop_
_entity.id
_entity.type
_entity.pdbx_description
1 polymer ?
#
loop_
_entity_poly.entity_id
_entity_poly.type
_entity_poly.pdbx_seq_one_letter_code
_entity_poly.pdbx_strand_id
1 'polypeptide(L)'
;MEIQEILKSSNKIIKEYIQVLADDYKDLTKRNVCTSCPSDIQNMLNFLKKHYKVVNFELAKPSVIYKLKKGSSITISNSTLTDELAIEFLKLRKERIKLFSKYPSNWLELIGEIEEPIKPKRKYTKRKTTAKKPCTSCKKNNKKTNTDGKK
;
A
#
# COMPACT_ATOMS: atom_id res chain seq x y z
N MET A 1 22.51 1.86 8.29
CA MET A 1 23.48 0.77 8.52
C MET A 1 23.50 -0.11 7.30
N GLU A 2 24.63 -0.15 6.61
CA GLU A 2 24.82 -1.06 5.48
C GLU A 2 25.24 -2.44 6.00
N ILE A 3 24.76 -3.52 5.36
CA ILE A 3 25.09 -4.91 5.75
C ILE A 3 26.61 -5.14 5.74
N GLN A 4 27.35 -4.40 4.92
CA GLN A 4 28.81 -4.45 4.86
C GLN A 4 29.48 -4.01 6.17
N GLU A 5 28.95 -3.00 6.85
CA GLU A 5 29.49 -2.52 8.14
C GLU A 5 29.23 -3.54 9.26
N ILE A 6 28.07 -4.20 9.20
CA ILE A 6 27.65 -5.21 10.16
C ILE A 6 28.53 -6.47 10.05
N LEU A 7 28.87 -6.88 8.83
CA LEU A 7 29.74 -8.05 8.59
C LEU A 7 31.21 -7.76 8.92
N LYS A 8 31.65 -6.51 8.74
CA LYS A 8 32.99 -6.05 9.15
C LYS A 8 33.12 -5.88 10.66
N SER A 9 32.02 -5.63 11.35
CA SER A 9 31.99 -5.57 12.81
C SER A 9 32.26 -6.97 13.37
N SER A 10 33.24 -7.10 14.25
CA SER A 10 33.67 -8.35 14.90
C SER A 10 32.68 -8.86 15.97
N ASN A 11 31.39 -8.67 15.73
CA ASN A 11 30.34 -9.01 16.68
C ASN A 11 29.92 -10.47 16.50
N LYS A 12 30.46 -11.36 17.34
CA LYS A 12 30.27 -12.82 17.27
C LYS A 12 28.79 -13.22 17.25
N ILE A 13 27.97 -12.51 18.03
CA ILE A 13 26.52 -12.72 18.15
C ILE A 13 25.82 -12.56 16.78
N ILE A 14 26.22 -11.56 15.99
CA ILE A 14 25.59 -11.31 14.69
C ILE A 14 25.89 -12.44 13.71
N LYS A 15 27.11 -12.99 13.74
CA LYS A 15 27.49 -14.13 12.90
C LYS A 15 26.69 -15.37 13.25
N GLU A 16 26.44 -15.62 14.54
CA GLU A 16 25.59 -16.72 15.00
C GLU A 16 24.14 -16.57 14.48
N TYR A 17 23.56 -15.36 14.56
CA TYR A 17 22.22 -15.12 13.99
C TYR A 17 22.17 -15.33 12.48
N ILE A 18 23.18 -14.87 11.73
CA ILE A 18 23.25 -15.09 10.28
C ILE A 18 23.34 -16.59 9.97
N GLN A 19 24.08 -17.35 10.78
CA GLN A 19 24.21 -18.80 10.60
C GLN A 19 22.87 -19.51 10.78
N VAL A 20 22.11 -19.17 11.83
CA VAL A 20 20.76 -19.72 12.06
C VAL A 20 19.84 -19.43 10.87
N LEU A 21 19.88 -18.20 10.33
CA LEU A 21 19.09 -17.83 9.15
C LEU A 21 19.54 -18.58 7.88
N ALA A 22 20.85 -18.84 7.74
CA ALA A 22 21.39 -19.59 6.62
C ALA A 22 20.99 -21.07 6.66
N ASP A 23 20.93 -21.67 7.85
CA ASP A 23 20.47 -23.04 8.04
C ASP A 23 18.98 -23.16 7.67
N ASP A 24 18.15 -22.22 8.15
CA ASP A 24 16.72 -22.17 7.81
C ASP A 24 16.49 -21.96 6.30
N TYR A 25 17.27 -21.07 5.66
CA TYR A 25 17.23 -20.91 4.20
C TYR A 25 17.63 -22.20 3.46
N LYS A 26 18.62 -22.92 3.97
CA LYS A 26 19.09 -24.18 3.41
C LYS A 26 18.02 -25.26 3.53
N ASP A 27 17.31 -25.33 4.64
CA ASP A 27 16.22 -26.29 4.83
C ASP A 27 15.08 -26.03 3.83
N LEU A 28 14.74 -24.76 3.59
CA LEU A 28 13.70 -24.37 2.64
C LEU A 28 14.08 -24.58 1.17
N THR A 29 15.31 -24.23 0.80
CA THR A 29 15.72 -24.14 -0.62
C THR A 29 16.63 -25.28 -1.07
N LYS A 30 17.17 -26.05 -0.12
CA LYS A 30 18.24 -27.04 -0.29
C LYS A 30 19.52 -26.47 -0.91
N ARG A 31 19.73 -25.16 -0.81
CA ARG A 31 20.92 -24.46 -1.34
C ARG A 31 21.74 -23.87 -0.20
N ASN A 32 23.06 -23.90 -0.35
CA ASN A 32 23.96 -23.23 0.59
C ASN A 32 24.11 -21.75 0.21
N VAL A 33 24.27 -20.89 1.21
CA VAL A 33 24.51 -19.45 1.07
C VAL A 33 25.92 -19.15 1.58
N CYS A 34 26.65 -18.27 0.88
CA CYS A 34 27.93 -17.80 1.38
C CYS A 34 27.71 -16.75 2.47
N THR A 35 27.97 -17.11 3.72
CA THR A 35 27.85 -16.23 4.91
C THR A 35 28.97 -15.19 5.02
N SER A 36 29.91 -15.17 4.08
CA SER A 36 30.95 -14.13 3.96
C SER A 36 30.65 -13.10 2.88
N CYS A 37 29.73 -13.38 1.96
CA CYS A 37 29.37 -12.50 0.86
C CYS A 37 28.15 -11.63 1.24
N PRO A 38 28.30 -10.29 1.34
CA PRO A 38 27.18 -9.42 1.71
C PRO A 38 25.99 -9.52 0.78
N SER A 39 26.22 -9.68 -0.53
CA SER A 39 25.19 -9.83 -1.55
C SER A 39 24.34 -11.10 -1.35
N ASP A 40 24.99 -12.22 -1.02
CA ASP A 40 24.31 -13.50 -0.83
C ASP A 40 23.46 -13.49 0.44
N ILE A 41 23.99 -12.91 1.51
CA ILE A 41 23.25 -12.69 2.75
C ILE A 41 22.04 -11.80 2.51
N GLN A 42 22.20 -10.71 1.73
CA GLN A 42 21.09 -9.81 1.43
C GLN A 42 20.01 -10.51 0.59
N ASN A 43 20.40 -11.33 -0.39
CA ASN A 43 19.48 -12.14 -1.19
C ASN A 43 18.75 -13.18 -0.34
N MET A 44 19.47 -13.86 0.55
CA MET A 44 18.92 -14.80 1.54
C MET A 44 17.89 -14.10 2.43
N LEU A 45 18.24 -12.97 3.05
CA LEU A 45 17.35 -12.19 3.90
C LEU A 45 16.10 -11.73 3.16
N ASN A 46 16.24 -11.26 1.92
CA ASN A 46 15.10 -10.87 1.09
C ASN A 46 14.18 -12.06 0.78
N PHE A 47 14.75 -13.24 0.52
CA PHE A 47 13.99 -14.46 0.31
C PHE A 47 13.24 -14.86 1.59
N LEU A 48 13.94 -14.96 2.71
CA LEU A 48 13.35 -15.34 3.99
C LEU A 48 12.26 -14.35 4.41
N LYS A 49 12.50 -13.04 4.25
CA LYS A 49 11.52 -11.99 4.51
C LYS A 49 10.26 -12.13 3.64
N LYS A 50 10.41 -12.59 2.40
CA LYS A 50 9.28 -12.86 1.50
C LYS A 50 8.57 -14.16 1.86
N HIS A 51 9.31 -15.20 2.24
CA HIS A 51 8.78 -16.51 2.58
C HIS A 51 8.00 -16.46 3.90
N TYR A 52 8.61 -15.89 4.92
CA TYR A 52 8.00 -15.63 6.22
C TYR A 52 7.28 -14.28 6.26
N LYS A 53 6.68 -13.85 5.15
CA LYS A 53 5.73 -12.72 5.19
C LYS A 53 4.55 -13.13 6.08
N VAL A 54 4.71 -12.96 7.38
CA VAL A 54 3.67 -13.01 8.40
C VAL A 54 2.88 -11.71 8.28
N VAL A 55 2.25 -11.52 7.12
CA VAL A 55 1.25 -10.47 6.96
C VAL A 55 -0.06 -11.13 7.32
N ASN A 56 -0.59 -10.78 8.49
CA ASN A 56 -1.89 -11.29 8.94
C ASN A 56 -3.04 -10.57 8.23
N PHE A 57 -2.73 -9.44 7.59
CA PHE A 57 -3.66 -8.63 6.83
C PHE A 57 -3.49 -8.83 5.32
N GLU A 58 -4.60 -8.91 4.59
CA GLU A 58 -4.62 -8.97 3.13
C GLU A 58 -5.81 -8.17 2.60
N LEU A 59 -5.60 -7.31 1.59
CA LEU A 59 -6.70 -6.57 0.96
C LEU A 59 -7.50 -7.48 0.03
N ALA A 60 -8.82 -7.29 0.02
CA ALA A 60 -9.73 -8.06 -0.83
C ALA A 60 -9.56 -7.80 -2.33
N LYS A 61 -8.98 -6.65 -2.71
CA LYS A 61 -8.75 -6.28 -4.10
C LYS A 61 -7.24 -6.07 -4.36
N PRO A 62 -6.52 -7.07 -4.89
CA PRO A 62 -5.06 -7.01 -5.02
C PRO A 62 -4.58 -5.92 -5.99
N SER A 63 -5.39 -5.58 -6.99
CA SER A 63 -5.05 -4.56 -8.01
C SER A 63 -5.37 -3.13 -7.58
N VAL A 64 -5.99 -2.93 -6.40
CA VAL A 64 -6.41 -1.60 -5.94
C VAL A 64 -5.38 -1.03 -4.98
N ILE A 65 -4.96 0.20 -5.24
CA ILE A 65 -4.05 0.96 -4.40
C ILE A 65 -4.88 1.95 -3.56
N TYR A 66 -4.82 1.82 -2.24
CA TYR A 66 -5.49 2.73 -1.32
C TYR A 66 -4.52 3.78 -0.78
N LYS A 67 -4.99 5.00 -0.57
CA LYS A 67 -4.22 6.03 0.16
C LYS A 67 -4.47 5.90 1.65
N LEU A 68 -3.43 6.00 2.46
CA LEU A 68 -3.53 5.91 3.92
C LEU A 68 -4.53 6.96 4.47
N LYS A 69 -4.31 8.22 4.09
CA LYS A 69 -5.17 9.37 4.41
C LYS A 69 -5.44 10.20 3.15
N LYS A 70 -6.53 10.97 3.15
CA LYS A 70 -6.79 11.95 2.10
C LYS A 70 -5.65 12.98 2.08
N GLY A 71 -4.94 13.08 0.96
CA GLY A 71 -3.80 13.98 0.78
C GLY A 71 -2.44 13.40 1.18
N SER A 72 -2.36 12.15 1.65
CA SER A 72 -1.07 11.50 1.89
C SER A 72 -0.42 11.06 0.58
N SER A 73 0.92 11.11 0.54
CA SER A 73 1.72 10.45 -0.51
C SER A 73 1.82 8.93 -0.29
N ILE A 74 1.60 8.49 0.96
CA ILE A 74 1.68 7.07 1.35
C ILE A 74 0.47 6.30 0.80
N THR A 75 0.76 5.19 0.13
CA THR A 75 -0.22 4.26 -0.44
C THR A 75 0.02 2.83 0.02
N ILE A 76 -1.07 2.05 0.07
CA ILE A 76 -1.06 0.65 0.48
C ILE A 76 -1.67 -0.22 -0.64
N SER A 77 -1.08 -1.39 -0.83
CA SER A 77 -1.46 -2.42 -1.79
C SER A 77 -0.98 -3.78 -1.25
N ASN A 78 -1.46 -4.92 -1.75
CA ASN A 78 -1.04 -6.22 -1.22
C ASN A 78 0.49 -6.47 -1.34
N SER A 79 1.18 -5.83 -2.28
CA SER A 79 2.63 -5.93 -2.39
C SER A 79 3.36 -5.16 -1.28
N THR A 80 2.85 -3.99 -0.91
CA THR A 80 3.45 -3.04 0.04
C THR A 80 2.85 -3.10 1.46
N LEU A 81 1.82 -3.93 1.67
CA LEU A 81 1.13 -4.06 2.94
C LEU A 81 2.04 -4.73 4.00
N THR A 82 2.16 -4.09 5.15
CA THR A 82 2.72 -4.64 6.39
C THR A 82 1.65 -4.60 7.48
N ASP A 83 1.78 -5.43 8.51
CA ASP A 83 0.84 -5.45 9.64
C ASP A 83 0.76 -4.07 10.32
N GLU A 84 1.89 -3.38 10.46
CA GLU A 84 1.95 -2.01 11.00
C GLU A 84 1.14 -1.02 10.15
N LEU A 85 1.33 -1.02 8.82
CA LEU A 85 0.57 -0.15 7.91
C LEU A 85 -0.92 -0.51 7.88
N ALA A 86 -1.25 -1.79 8.01
CA ALA A 86 -2.64 -2.24 8.11
C ALA A 86 -3.31 -1.72 9.39
N ILE A 87 -2.62 -1.83 10.53
CA ILE A 87 -3.06 -1.30 11.82
C ILE A 87 -3.24 0.22 11.73
N GLU A 88 -2.27 0.97 11.19
CA GLU A 88 -2.41 2.43 10.99
C GLU A 88 -3.59 2.79 10.08
N PHE A 89 -3.79 2.02 9.00
CA PHE A 89 -4.89 2.25 8.07
C PHE A 89 -6.26 2.04 8.72
N LEU A 90 -6.36 1.06 9.63
CA LEU A 90 -7.55 0.74 10.43
C LEU A 90 -7.74 1.72 11.60
N LYS A 91 -6.67 2.16 12.26
CA LYS A 91 -6.70 3.20 13.31
C LYS A 91 -7.36 4.48 12.81
N LEU A 92 -7.08 4.88 11.57
CA LEU A 92 -7.70 6.06 10.97
C LEU A 92 -9.22 5.93 10.79
N ARG A 93 -9.69 4.76 10.35
CA ARG A 93 -11.13 4.44 10.19
C ARG A 93 -11.35 2.94 10.29
N LYS A 94 -11.92 2.49 11.41
CA LYS A 94 -12.25 1.07 11.67
C LYS A 94 -13.16 0.46 10.60
N GLU A 95 -14.07 1.25 10.01
CA GLU A 95 -14.97 0.83 8.92
C GLU A 95 -14.23 0.26 7.70
N ARG A 96 -12.94 0.59 7.52
CA ARG A 96 -12.09 0.12 6.42
C ARG A 96 -11.71 -1.36 6.54
N ILE A 97 -12.00 -2.02 7.66
CA ILE A 97 -11.80 -3.46 7.81
C ILE A 97 -12.48 -4.25 6.69
N LYS A 98 -13.60 -3.76 6.15
CA LYS A 98 -14.32 -4.33 4.99
C LYS A 98 -13.49 -4.39 3.70
N LEU A 99 -12.38 -3.65 3.63
CA LEU A 99 -11.46 -3.66 2.48
C LEU A 99 -10.44 -4.82 2.57
N PHE A 100 -10.34 -5.48 3.72
CA PHE A 100 -9.48 -6.63 3.94
C PHE A 100 -10.25 -7.94 3.74
N SER A 101 -9.60 -8.92 3.10
CA SER A 101 -10.09 -10.29 2.98
C SER A 101 -9.53 -11.20 4.07
N LYS A 102 -8.34 -10.90 4.58
CA LYS A 102 -7.70 -11.62 5.68
C LYS A 102 -7.28 -10.61 6.73
N TYR A 103 -7.55 -10.91 8.00
CA TYR A 103 -7.13 -10.14 9.15
C TYR A 103 -7.19 -11.04 10.39
N PRO A 104 -6.37 -10.81 11.42
CA PRO A 104 -6.39 -11.61 12.63
C PRO A 104 -7.64 -11.28 13.47
N SER A 105 -8.17 -12.25 14.21
CA SER A 105 -9.41 -12.07 15.00
C SER A 105 -9.26 -10.98 16.07
N ASN A 106 -8.07 -10.80 16.62
CA ASN A 106 -7.73 -9.80 17.63
C ASN A 106 -7.34 -8.42 17.06
N TRP A 107 -7.67 -8.12 15.80
CA TRP A 107 -7.30 -6.85 15.15
C TRP A 107 -7.81 -5.59 15.89
N LEU A 108 -8.93 -5.70 16.61
CA LEU A 108 -9.50 -4.63 17.44
C LEU A 108 -8.60 -4.26 18.63
N GLU A 109 -7.91 -5.24 19.22
CA GLU A 109 -6.95 -5.01 20.30
C GLU A 109 -5.67 -4.37 19.75
N LEU A 110 -5.22 -4.82 18.57
CA LEU A 110 -4.03 -4.30 17.89
C LEU A 110 -4.13 -2.81 17.53
N ILE A 111 -5.34 -2.31 17.28
CA ILE A 111 -5.56 -0.88 17.00
C ILE A 111 -5.58 -0.01 18.25
N GLY A 112 -5.55 -0.58 19.47
CA GLY A 112 -5.43 0.15 20.74
C GLY A 112 -6.57 1.15 20.94
N GLU A 113 -7.72 0.66 21.38
CA GLU A 113 -8.88 1.52 21.66
C GLU A 113 -8.61 2.42 22.88
N ILE A 114 -8.23 3.67 22.61
CA ILE A 114 -8.71 4.83 23.37
C ILE A 114 -9.50 5.65 22.37
N GLU A 115 -10.80 5.76 22.60
CA GLU A 115 -11.74 6.45 21.73
C GLU A 115 -11.37 7.94 21.60
N GLU A 116 -10.96 8.38 20.42
CA GLU A 116 -11.20 9.78 20.04
C GLU A 116 -12.44 9.88 19.15
N PRO A 117 -13.41 10.73 19.55
CA PRO A 117 -14.74 10.72 18.97
C PRO A 117 -14.77 11.14 17.51
N ILE A 118 -15.61 10.42 16.79
CA ILE A 118 -16.00 10.62 15.40
C ILE A 118 -16.52 12.06 15.23
N LYS A 119 -15.69 12.97 14.70
CA LYS A 119 -16.20 14.29 14.29
C LYS A 119 -17.14 14.13 13.08
N PRO A 120 -18.39 14.63 13.14
CA PRO A 120 -19.44 14.31 12.19
C PRO A 120 -19.13 14.78 10.76
N LYS A 121 -19.59 13.97 9.80
CA LYS A 121 -19.48 14.16 8.36
C LYS A 121 -19.99 15.56 7.96
N ARG A 122 -19.15 16.36 7.30
CA ARG A 122 -19.59 17.61 6.65
C ARG A 122 -20.69 17.26 5.64
N LYS A 123 -21.85 17.91 5.80
CA LYS A 123 -23.05 17.79 4.97
C LYS A 123 -22.70 17.86 3.48
N TYR A 124 -23.25 16.94 2.70
CA TYR A 124 -23.22 16.98 1.24
C TYR A 124 -23.91 18.28 0.79
N THR A 125 -23.15 19.25 0.27
CA THR A 125 -23.76 20.37 -0.45
C THR A 125 -24.23 19.81 -1.79
N LYS A 126 -25.55 19.84 -2.02
CA LYS A 126 -26.14 19.59 -3.33
C LYS A 126 -25.36 20.44 -4.35
N ARG A 127 -24.71 19.80 -5.33
CA ARG A 127 -24.15 20.50 -6.49
C ARG A 127 -25.30 21.26 -7.13
N LYS A 128 -25.26 22.60 -7.13
CA LYS A 128 -26.09 23.39 -8.05
C LYS A 128 -25.62 23.03 -9.45
N THR A 129 -26.47 22.38 -10.23
CA THR A 129 -26.30 22.24 -11.67
C THR A 129 -26.30 23.63 -12.27
N THR A 130 -25.12 24.17 -12.55
CA THR A 130 -24.99 25.33 -13.42
C THR A 130 -25.19 24.86 -14.86
N ALA A 131 -26.11 25.49 -15.58
CA ALA A 131 -26.30 25.24 -17.01
C ALA A 131 -24.95 25.43 -17.71
N LYS A 132 -24.50 24.39 -18.45
CA LYS A 132 -23.28 24.48 -19.25
C LYS A 132 -23.48 25.61 -20.25
N LYS A 133 -22.67 26.68 -20.15
CA LYS A 133 -22.56 27.63 -21.26
C LYS A 133 -22.01 26.86 -22.47
N PRO A 134 -22.64 26.94 -23.66
CA PRO A 134 -22.16 26.23 -24.82
C PRO A 134 -20.74 26.70 -25.16
N CYS A 135 -19.87 25.75 -25.50
CA CYS A 135 -18.49 26.03 -25.84
C CYS A 135 -18.39 26.94 -27.08
N THR A 136 -17.33 27.76 -27.13
CA THR A 136 -17.09 28.77 -28.19
C THR A 136 -16.99 28.19 -29.61
N SER A 137 -16.74 26.88 -29.74
CA SER A 137 -16.75 26.14 -31.00
C SER A 137 -18.16 26.01 -31.62
N CYS A 138 -19.21 25.93 -30.80
CA CYS A 138 -20.58 25.73 -31.29
C CYS A 138 -21.26 27.01 -31.82
N LYS A 139 -20.62 28.19 -31.76
CA LYS A 139 -21.18 29.44 -32.31
C LYS A 139 -20.93 29.64 -33.81
N LYS A 140 -20.06 28.84 -34.44
CA LYS A 140 -19.61 29.09 -35.84
C LYS A 140 -20.40 28.35 -36.93
N ASN A 141 -21.33 27.45 -36.60
CA ASN A 141 -22.04 26.67 -37.62
C ASN A 141 -23.46 27.16 -37.96
N ASN A 142 -23.90 28.32 -37.47
CA ASN A 142 -25.24 28.85 -37.81
C ASN A 142 -25.18 30.07 -38.75
N LYS A 143 -24.31 30.01 -39.77
CA LYS A 143 -24.19 31.05 -40.80
C LYS A 143 -23.78 30.43 -42.14
N LYS A 144 -24.68 29.65 -42.76
CA LYS A 144 -24.66 29.32 -44.20
C LYS A 144 -25.94 28.55 -44.58
N THR A 145 -26.99 29.30 -44.90
CA THR A 145 -27.91 29.02 -46.00
C THR A 145 -28.56 30.34 -46.39
N ASN A 146 -28.02 30.98 -47.42
CA ASN A 146 -28.70 32.01 -48.18
C ASN A 146 -28.78 31.47 -49.60
N THR A 147 -29.96 31.40 -50.21
CA THR A 147 -30.18 31.65 -51.64
C THR A 147 -31.66 31.57 -52.01
N ASP A 148 -32.13 32.70 -52.54
CA ASP A 148 -33.25 32.90 -53.46
C ASP A 148 -33.60 31.74 -54.39
N GLY A 149 -34.92 31.59 -54.62
CA GLY A 149 -35.51 30.68 -55.60
C GLY A 149 -36.84 31.24 -56.12
N LYS A 150 -36.72 32.16 -57.08
CA LYS A 150 -37.73 32.75 -57.96
C LYS A 150 -38.61 31.68 -58.65
N LYS A 151 -39.95 31.75 -58.53
CA LYS A 151 -40.89 31.74 -59.66
C LYS A 151 -42.33 32.01 -59.21
#